data_AF-A0A679JP87-F1
#
_entry.id   AF-A0A679JP87-F1
#
_cell.length_a   1.000
_cell.length_b   1.000
_cell.length_c   1.000
_cell.angle_alpha   90.00
_cell.angle_beta   90.00
_cell.angle_gamma   90.00
#
_symmetry.space_group_name_H-M   'P 1'
#
loop_
_entity.id
_entity.type
_entity.pdbx_description
1 polymer ?
#
loop_
_entity_poly.entity_id
_entity_poly.type
_entity_poly.pdbx_seq_one_letter_code
_entity_poly.pdbx_strand_id
1 'polypeptide(L)' 'MNLEQRVEFWEHAFICRALPEGDGRYAAELEHADEPVSRIEPVPDALRLHGTPGEALRHAKLHAMQWVHGRTGDAQGHF' A
#
# COMPACT_ATOMS: atom_id res chain seq x y z
N MET A 1 -7.56 -14.28 8.18
CA MET A 1 -7.73 -14.23 6.71
C MET A 1 -6.85 -13.11 6.22
N ASN A 2 -5.83 -13.45 5.43
CA ASN A 2 -4.91 -12.47 4.87
C ASN A 2 -5.51 -12.05 3.53
N LEU A 3 -5.68 -10.75 3.33
CA LEU A 3 -6.29 -10.22 2.11
C LEU A 3 -5.17 -9.61 1.28
N GLU A 4 -4.93 -10.16 0.09
CA GLU A 4 -3.91 -9.70 -0.83
C GLU A 4 -4.54 -9.31 -2.16
N GLN A 5 -4.06 -8.23 -2.76
CA GLN A 5 -4.44 -7.83 -4.10
C GLN A 5 -3.27 -7.20 -4.84
N ARG A 6 -3.00 -7.69 -6.05
CA ARG A 6 -2.15 -7.00 -7.01
C ARG A 6 -2.92 -5.83 -7.63
N VAL A 7 -2.29 -4.66 -7.68
CA VAL A 7 -2.81 -3.47 -8.35
C VAL A 7 -1.74 -2.91 -9.28
N GLU A 8 -2.18 -2.35 -10.40
CA GLU A 8 -1.30 -1.81 -11.42
C GLU A 8 -1.64 -0.34 -11.59
N PHE A 9 -0.62 0.51 -11.44
CA PHE A 9 -0.70 1.95 -11.60
C PHE A 9 0.37 2.38 -12.58
N TRP A 10 -0.05 2.79 -13.77
CA TRP A 10 0.83 3.19 -14.86
C TRP A 10 1.79 2.03 -15.22
N GLU A 11 3.10 2.26 -15.20
CA GLU A 11 4.13 1.25 -15.48
C GLU A 11 4.59 0.50 -14.22
N HIS A 12 3.89 0.67 -13.09
CA HIS A 12 4.25 0.06 -11.81
C HIS A 12 3.17 -0.91 -11.33
N ALA A 13 3.58 -2.13 -10.99
CA ALA A 13 2.73 -3.08 -10.30
C ALA A 13 3.08 -3.17 -8.81
N PHE A 14 2.06 -3.30 -7.98
CA PHE A 14 2.19 -3.42 -6.53
C PHE A 14 1.37 -4.59 -6.00
N ILE A 15 1.85 -5.17 -4.91
CA ILE A 15 1.13 -6.17 -4.12
C ILE A 15 0.71 -5.49 -2.82
N CYS A 16 -0.59 -5.28 -2.66
CA CYS A 16 -1.20 -4.74 -1.45
C CYS A 16 -1.63 -5.90 -0.55
N ARG A 17 -1.21 -5.89 0.71
CA ARG A 17 -1.53 -6.94 1.69
C ARG A 17 -2.15 -6.34 2.95
N ALA A 18 -3.12 -7.07 3.51
CA ALA A 18 -3.61 -6.87 4.86
C ALA A 18 -3.09 -8.02 5.74
N LEU A 19 -2.15 -7.71 6.63
CA LEU A 19 -1.55 -8.68 7.54
C LEU A 19 -2.19 -8.59 8.93
N PRO A 20 -2.67 -9.69 9.51
CA PRO A 20 -3.18 -9.68 10.88
C PRO A 20 -2.03 -9.59 11.90
N GLU A 21 -2.14 -8.67 12.87
CA GLU A 21 -1.14 -8.45 13.93
C GLU A 21 -1.47 -9.17 15.24
N GLY A 22 -2.48 -10.05 15.24
CA GLY A 22 -2.85 -10.90 16.38
C GLY A 22 -3.74 -10.23 17.43
N ASP A 23 -3.87 -8.91 17.45
CA ASP A 23 -4.77 -8.14 18.33
C ASP A 23 -6.17 -7.90 17.72
N GLY A 24 -6.49 -8.62 16.63
CA GLY A 24 -7.69 -8.39 15.83
C GLY A 24 -7.57 -7.20 14.87
N ARG A 25 -6.41 -6.55 14.81
CA ARG A 25 -6.11 -5.50 13.84
C ARG A 25 -5.27 -6.03 12.68
N TYR A 26 -5.21 -5.20 11.65
CA TYR A 26 -4.54 -5.50 10.40
C TYR A 26 -3.55 -4.39 10.04
N ALA A 27 -2.31 -4.75 9.77
CA ALA A 27 -1.33 -3.87 9.15
C ALA A 27 -1.54 -3.83 7.63
N ALA A 28 -1.32 -2.65 7.04
CA ALA A 28 -1.29 -2.47 5.60
C ALA A 28 0.15 -2.62 5.11
N GLU A 29 0.39 -3.61 4.25
CA GLU A 29 1.69 -3.81 3.60
C GLU A 29 1.59 -3.51 2.12
N LEU A 30 2.67 -2.94 1.58
CA LEU A 30 2.81 -2.62 0.17
C LEU A 30 4.18 -3.06 -0.33
N GLU A 31 4.18 -3.83 -1.42
CA GLU A 31 5.39 -4.34 -2.07
C GLU A 31 5.35 -4.01 -3.56
N HIS A 32 6.49 -3.67 -4.16
CA HIS A 32 6.58 -3.52 -5.61
C HIS A 32 6.64 -4.91 -6.26
N ALA A 33 5.76 -5.19 -7.21
CA ALA A 33 5.62 -6.54 -7.77
C ALA A 33 6.75 -6.91 -8.75
N ASP A 34 7.38 -5.90 -9.35
CA ASP A 34 8.40 -6.07 -10.40
C ASP A 34 9.84 -5.81 -9.91
N GLU A 35 10.02 -5.32 -8.68
CA GLU A 35 11.36 -5.14 -8.09
C GLU A 35 11.62 -6.24 -7.05
N PRO A 36 12.74 -6.97 -7.15
CA PRO A 36 13.10 -7.95 -6.14
C PRO A 36 13.44 -7.22 -4.84
N VAL A 37 12.49 -7.23 -3.91
CA VAL A 37 12.66 -6.87 -2.48
C VAL A 37 12.89 -5.37 -2.21
N SER A 38 12.30 -4.49 -3.01
CA SER A 38 12.17 -3.09 -2.63
C SER A 38 10.89 -2.95 -1.80
N ARG A 39 10.99 -3.15 -0.48
CA ARG A 39 9.91 -2.74 0.43
C ARG A 39 9.77 -1.24 0.25
N ILE A 40 8.60 -0.82 -0.22
CA ILE A 40 8.29 0.60 -0.31
C ILE A 40 8.33 1.14 1.12
N GLU A 41 9.16 2.16 1.35
CA GLU A 41 9.27 2.74 2.69
C GLU A 41 7.88 3.08 3.19
N PRO A 42 7.52 2.65 4.42
CA PRO A 42 6.21 2.95 4.97
C PRO A 42 6.08 4.47 5.08
N VAL A 43 5.08 5.04 4.40
CA VAL A 43 4.61 6.40 4.69
C VAL A 43 4.24 6.42 6.19
N PRO A 44 4.41 7.53 6.94
CA PRO A 44 4.13 7.56 8.38
C PRO A 44 2.76 7.00 8.80
N ASP A 45 1.77 7.06 7.92
CA ASP A 45 0.42 6.51 8.12
C ASP A 45 0.28 5.00 7.81
N ALA A 46 1.25 4.36 7.17
CA ALA A 46 1.25 2.93 6.81
C ALA A 46 1.33 2.04 8.05
N LEU A 47 1.89 2.59 9.13
CA LEU A 47 2.02 1.94 10.43
C LEU A 47 0.72 1.98 11.24
N ARG A 48 -0.35 2.61 10.73
CA ARG A 48 -1.66 2.56 11.38
C ARG A 48 -2.27 1.17 11.21
N LEU A 49 -2.59 0.56 12.35
CA LEU A 49 -3.34 -0.67 12.42
C LEU A 49 -4.82 -0.41 12.14
N HIS A 50 -5.46 -1.29 11.36
CA HIS A 50 -6.84 -1.17 10.91
C HIS A 50 -7.75 -2.19 11.59
N GLY A 51 -9.02 -1.83 11.79
CA GLY A 51 -10.00 -2.71 12.45
C GLY A 51 -10.46 -3.86 11.56
N THR A 52 -10.27 -3.75 10.24
CA THR A 52 -10.68 -4.78 9.28
C THR A 52 -9.61 -5.02 8.21
N PRO A 53 -9.58 -6.21 7.58
CA PRO A 53 -8.66 -6.49 6.48
C PRO A 53 -8.97 -5.64 5.24
N GLY A 54 -10.24 -5.25 5.04
CA GLY A 54 -10.65 -4.40 3.92
C GLY A 54 -10.13 -2.96 4.04
N GLU A 55 -10.13 -2.41 5.26
CA GLU A 55 -9.55 -1.09 5.53
C GLU A 55 -8.03 -1.09 5.31
N ALA A 56 -7.32 -2.10 5.84
CA ALA A 56 -5.88 -2.24 5.61
C ALA A 56 -5.54 -2.36 4.12
N LEU A 57 -6.30 -3.18 3.37
CA LEU A 57 -6.10 -3.30 1.93
C LEU A 57 -6.37 -1.99 1.19
N ARG A 58 -7.46 -1.27 1.54
CA ARG A 58 -7.76 0.03 0.95
C ARG A 58 -6.63 1.02 1.23
N HIS A 59 -6.05 0.99 2.42
CA HIS A 59 -4.93 1.85 2.78
C HIS A 59 -3.67 1.52 1.97
N ALA A 60 -3.32 0.23 1.84
CA ALA A 60 -2.20 -0.21 1.01
C ALA A 60 -2.35 0.24 -0.46
N LYS A 61 -3.56 0.22 -1.02
CA LYS A 61 -3.83 0.74 -2.37
C LYS A 61 -3.66 2.26 -2.47
N LEU A 62 -4.11 3.02 -1.47
CA LEU A 62 -3.89 4.47 -1.43
C LEU A 62 -2.39 4.81 -1.37
N HIS A 63 -1.61 4.00 -0.65
CA HIS A 63 -0.16 4.17 -0.56
C HIS A 63 0.51 3.91 -1.89
N ALA A 64 0.10 2.86 -2.61
CA ALA A 64 0.56 2.60 -3.96
C ALA A 64 0.29 3.78 -4.90
N MET A 65 -0.92 4.35 -4.85
CA MET A 65 -1.27 5.55 -5.62
C MET A 65 -0.40 6.76 -5.24
N GLN A 66 -0.22 7.03 -3.95
CA GLN A 66 0.60 8.15 -3.46
C GLN A 66 2.07 8.00 -3.85
N TRP A 67 2.60 6.77 -3.78
CA TRP A 67 3.97 6.47 -4.19
C TRP A 67 4.17 6.75 -5.68
N VAL A 68 3.23 6.31 -6.53
CA VAL A 68 3.30 6.58 -7.97
C VAL A 68 3.22 8.07 -8.20
N HIS A 69 2.25 8.76 -7.59
CA HIS A 69 2.07 10.21 -7.73
C HIS A 69 3.31 11.02 -7.31
N GLY A 70 3.99 10.61 -6.22
CA GLY A 70 5.23 11.23 -5.77
C GLY A 70 6.41 11.06 -6.72
N ARG A 71 6.42 10.02 -7.57
CA ARG A 71 7.51 9.70 -8.51
C ARG A 71 7.23 10.07 -9.96
N THR A 72 5.98 10.01 -10.41
CA THR A 72 5.57 10.49 -11.73
C THR A 72 5.57 12.02 -11.82
N GLY A 73 5.86 12.72 -10.72
CA GLY A 73 6.15 14.15 -10.74
C GLY A 73 4.90 15.02 -10.83
N ASP A 74 3.75 14.53 -10.36
CA ASP A 74 2.60 15.39 -10.11
C ASP A 74 2.69 16.04 -8.71
N ALA A 75 3.91 16.44 -8.35
CA ALA A 75 4.24 17.27 -7.19
C ALA A 75 3.70 18.72 -7.33
N GLN A 76 2.86 18.98 -8.32
CA GLN A 76 2.04 20.18 -8.45
C GLN A 76 0.58 19.76 -8.33
N GLY A 77 0.11 19.60 -7.09
CA GLY A 77 -1.30 19.32 -6.85
C GLY A 77 -2.19 20.34 -7.55
N HIS A 78 -2.85 19.92 -8.64
CA HIS A 78 -3.98 20.61 -9.24
C HIS A 78 -5.18 19.68 -9.08
N PHE A 79 -5.94 19.94 -8.01
CA PHE A 79 -7.31 19.45 -7.82
C PHE A 79 -8.29 20.33 -8.60
#